data_AF-A0AA90U0Z3-F1
#
_entry.id   AF-A0AA90U0Z3-F1
#
_cell.length_a   1.000
_cell.length_b   1.000
_cell.length_c   1.000
_cell.angle_alpha   90.00
_cell.angle_beta   90.00
_cell.angle_gamma   90.00
#
_symmetry.space_group_name_H-M   'P 1'
#
loop_
_entity.id
_entity.type
_entity.pdbx_description
1 polymer ?
#
loop_
_entity_poly.entity_id
_entity_poly.type
_entity_poly.pdbx_seq_one_letter_code
_entity_poly.pdbx_strand_id
1 'polypeptide(L)'
;MILDGPATYLLGNLLSRTNLDRAINNLTRIIRESAPYLIIYDHHLLRDPLYRERTAKVWETADDMHVRIMTAAEYNGLVPVVLRSGDGNV
;
A
#
# COMPACT_ATOMS: atom_id res chain seq x y z
N MET A 1 -7.34 10.56 -4.22
CA MET A 1 -5.97 10.56 -4.79
C MET A 1 -5.61 9.13 -5.16
N ILE A 2 -4.91 8.91 -6.27
CA ILE A 2 -4.48 7.57 -6.70
C ILE A 2 -2.95 7.57 -6.72
N LEU A 3 -2.34 6.58 -6.07
CA LEU A 3 -0.90 6.50 -5.85
C LEU A 3 -0.41 5.11 -6.20
N ASP A 4 0.76 5.07 -6.81
CA ASP A 4 1.49 3.84 -7.01
C ASP A 4 2.15 3.39 -5.71
N GLY A 5 2.14 2.08 -5.47
CA GLY A 5 2.89 1.47 -4.38
C GLY A 5 4.36 1.32 -4.71
N PRO A 6 5.26 1.29 -3.71
CA PRO A 6 6.59 0.76 -3.94
C PRO A 6 6.46 -0.71 -4.38
N ALA A 7 7.26 -1.11 -5.36
CA ALA A 7 7.33 -2.49 -5.84
C ALA A 7 7.99 -3.40 -4.81
N THR A 8 7.30 -3.68 -3.69
CA THR A 8 7.85 -4.37 -2.53
C THR A 8 8.31 -5.80 -2.84
N TYR A 9 7.73 -6.47 -3.84
CA TYR A 9 8.20 -7.77 -4.34
C TYR A 9 9.64 -7.75 -4.90
N LEU A 10 10.19 -6.58 -5.22
CA LEU A 10 11.58 -6.40 -5.66
C LEU A 10 12.55 -6.07 -4.52
N LEU A 11 12.08 -6.03 -3.26
CA LEU A 11 12.90 -5.72 -2.09
C LEU A 11 14.04 -6.73 -1.95
N GLY A 12 15.27 -6.23 -1.86
CA GLY A 12 16.48 -7.06 -1.79
C GLY A 12 17.08 -7.41 -3.15
N ASN A 13 16.45 -6.99 -4.26
CA ASN A 13 17.01 -7.06 -5.61
C ASN A 13 17.08 -5.65 -6.24
N LEU A 14 16.06 -5.26 -7.02
CA LEU A 14 16.02 -3.95 -7.68
C LEU A 14 15.55 -2.81 -6.75
N LEU A 15 14.85 -3.14 -5.66
CA LEU A 15 14.43 -2.17 -4.65
C LEU A 15 15.30 -2.32 -3.40
N SER A 16 16.05 -1.27 -3.08
CA SER A 16 16.82 -1.19 -1.84
C SER A 16 15.92 -0.84 -0.65
N ARG A 17 16.34 -1.23 0.56
CA ARG A 17 15.66 -0.84 1.81
C ARG A 17 15.56 0.69 1.94
N THR A 18 16.63 1.40 1.64
CA THR A 18 16.66 2.88 1.66
C THR A 18 15.61 3.49 0.73
N ASN A 19 15.40 2.94 -0.47
CA ASN A 19 14.41 3.46 -1.40
C ASN A 19 12.98 3.11 -0.97
N LEU A 20 12.76 1.94 -0.38
CA LEU A 20 11.48 1.59 0.24
C LEU A 20 11.14 2.56 1.39
N ASP A 21 12.08 2.79 2.30
CA ASP A 21 11.88 3.69 3.44
C ASP A 21 11.60 5.13 2.98
N ARG A 22 12.27 5.60 1.91
CA ARG A 22 11.99 6.90 1.28
C ARG A 22 10.58 6.96 0.70
N ALA A 23 10.13 5.92 0.00
CA ALA A 23 8.77 5.87 -0.55
C ALA A 23 7.71 5.93 0.57
N ILE A 24 7.90 5.15 1.63
CA ILE A 24 7.02 5.16 2.81
C ILE A 24 6.99 6.54 3.48
N ASN A 25 8.16 7.17 3.67
CA ASN A 25 8.26 8.49 4.29
C ASN A 25 7.61 9.59 3.44
N ASN A 26 7.76 9.53 2.11
CA ASN A 26 7.09 10.46 1.21
C ASN A 26 5.57 10.30 1.28
N LEU A 27 5.08 9.05 1.30
CA LEU A 27 3.64 8.78 1.33
C LEU A 27 2.99 9.20 2.65
N THR A 28 3.66 8.92 3.77
CA THR A 28 3.22 9.39 5.09
C THR A 28 3.24 10.90 5.20
N ARG A 29 4.23 11.57 4.61
CA ARG A 29 4.24 13.03 4.50
C ARG A 29 3.07 13.56 3.69
N ILE A 30 2.78 12.97 2.53
CA ILE A 30 1.60 13.33 1.71
C ILE A 30 0.31 13.20 2.52
N ILE A 31 0.11 12.09 3.23
CA ILE A 31 -1.07 11.88 4.08
C ILE A 31 -1.20 13.01 5.11
N ARG A 32 -0.12 13.32 5.83
CA ARG A 32 -0.11 14.34 6.90
C ARG A 32 -0.31 15.76 6.38
N GLU A 33 0.31 16.12 5.26
CA GLU A 33 0.30 17.50 4.75
C GLU A 33 -0.91 17.80 3.86
N SER A 34 -1.46 16.80 3.16
CA SER A 34 -2.58 17.01 2.23
C SER A 34 -3.93 16.52 2.75
N ALA A 35 -3.96 15.67 3.79
CA ALA A 35 -5.17 15.14 4.44
C ALA A 35 -6.30 14.74 3.45
N PRO A 36 -6.00 13.88 2.44
CA PRO A 36 -6.98 13.53 1.43
C PRO A 36 -8.09 12.67 2.03
N TYR A 37 -9.33 12.83 1.55
CA TYR A 37 -10.44 11.99 2.01
C TYR A 37 -10.30 10.50 1.65
N LEU A 38 -9.64 10.20 0.52
CA LEU A 38 -9.44 8.85 0.01
C LEU A 38 -8.13 8.72 -0.78
N ILE A 39 -7.38 7.66 -0.50
CA ILE A 39 -6.21 7.20 -1.24
C ILE A 39 -6.48 5.81 -1.82
N ILE A 40 -6.34 5.67 -3.13
CA ILE A 40 -6.24 4.37 -3.82
C ILE A 40 -4.76 4.04 -4.00
N TYR A 41 -4.30 2.93 -3.41
CA TYR A 41 -2.89 2.56 -3.29
C TYR A 41 -2.65 1.16 -3.88
N ASP A 42 -2.09 1.08 -5.10
CA ASP A 42 -2.19 -0.17 -5.89
C ASP A 42 -1.00 -0.59 -6.74
N HIS A 43 -0.54 0.27 -7.66
CA HIS A 43 -0.11 -0.19 -8.98
C HIS A 43 1.06 -1.21 -8.99
N HIS A 44 2.04 -1.12 -8.10
CA HIS A 44 3.03 -2.18 -7.85
C HIS A 44 2.87 -2.93 -6.53
N LEU A 45 1.97 -2.45 -5.67
CA LEU A 45 1.73 -2.95 -4.32
C LEU A 45 1.13 -4.36 -4.35
N LEU A 46 0.22 -4.64 -5.29
CA LEU A 46 -0.53 -5.90 -5.37
C LEU A 46 0.22 -7.06 -6.05
N ARG A 47 1.55 -7.01 -6.12
CA ARG A 47 2.39 -8.13 -6.59
C ARG A 47 3.08 -8.86 -5.45
N ASP A 48 2.85 -8.40 -4.22
CA ASP A 48 3.47 -8.90 -3.01
C ASP A 48 2.40 -9.15 -1.93
N PRO A 49 2.17 -10.38 -1.45
CA PRO A 49 1.17 -10.62 -0.40
C PRO A 49 1.52 -9.91 0.92
N LEU A 50 2.81 -9.58 1.14
CA LEU A 50 3.28 -8.88 2.33
C LEU A 50 3.27 -7.35 2.18
N TYR A 51 2.62 -6.81 1.14
CA TYR A 51 2.63 -5.37 0.89
C TYR A 51 2.13 -4.54 2.07
N ARG A 52 1.09 -5.01 2.77
CA ARG A 52 0.52 -4.33 3.94
C ARG A 52 1.54 -4.26 5.08
N GLU A 53 2.23 -5.37 5.35
CA GLU A 53 3.28 -5.44 6.38
C GLU A 53 4.47 -4.55 6.02
N ARG A 54 4.97 -4.65 4.79
CA ARG A 54 6.14 -3.90 4.32
C ARG A 54 5.88 -2.40 4.22
N THR A 55 4.61 -1.99 4.15
CA THR A 55 4.19 -0.58 4.13
C THR A 55 3.35 -0.20 5.35
N ALA A 56 3.41 -0.96 6.46
CA ALA A 56 2.54 -0.80 7.63
C ALA A 56 2.42 0.64 8.11
N LYS A 57 3.56 1.35 8.20
CA LYS A 57 3.63 2.76 8.59
C LYS A 57 2.71 3.69 7.77
N VAL A 58 2.50 3.40 6.49
CA VAL A 58 1.57 4.16 5.63
C VAL A 58 0.13 3.96 6.09
N TRP A 59 -0.27 2.70 6.32
CA TRP A 59 -1.61 2.33 6.77
C TRP A 59 -1.90 2.91 8.15
N GLU A 60 -0.96 2.76 9.08
CA GLU A 60 -1.02 3.35 10.43
C GLU A 60 -1.17 4.87 10.36
N THR A 61 -0.34 5.55 9.56
CA THR A 61 -0.43 7.02 9.42
C THR A 61 -1.76 7.46 8.79
N ALA A 62 -2.31 6.68 7.86
CA ALA A 62 -3.62 6.98 7.29
C ALA A 62 -4.73 6.84 8.32
N ASP A 63 -4.68 5.79 9.15
CA ASP A 63 -5.62 5.57 10.26
C ASP A 63 -5.56 6.71 11.29
N ASP A 64 -4.35 7.05 11.77
CA ASP A 64 -4.12 8.16 12.70
C ASP A 64 -4.69 9.49 12.17
N MET A 65 -4.52 9.73 10.87
CA MET A 65 -4.98 10.96 10.20
C MET A 65 -6.44 10.88 9.72
N HIS A 66 -7.16 9.79 10.02
CA HIS A 66 -8.54 9.55 9.58
C HIS A 66 -8.71 9.63 8.05
N VAL A 67 -7.65 9.25 7.32
CA VAL A 67 -7.61 9.19 5.86
C VAL A 67 -7.95 7.78 5.42
N ARG A 68 -8.98 7.62 4.57
CA ARG A 68 -9.31 6.31 4.00
C ARG A 68 -8.23 5.91 3.00
N ILE A 69 -7.58 4.78 3.23
CA ILE A 69 -6.62 4.19 2.29
C ILE A 69 -7.05 2.76 1.96
N MET A 70 -7.02 2.41 0.68
CA MET A 70 -7.38 1.08 0.19
C MET A 70 -6.86 0.85 -1.22
N THR A 71 -6.91 -0.39 -1.67
CA THR A 71 -6.65 -0.77 -3.06
C THR A 71 -7.89 -0.50 -3.93
N ALA A 72 -7.76 -0.44 -5.25
CA ALA A 72 -8.90 -0.35 -6.15
C ALA A 72 -9.76 -1.60 -6.09
N ALA A 73 -9.17 -2.78 -5.83
CA ALA A 73 -9.94 -3.99 -5.58
C ALA A 73 -10.87 -3.79 -4.37
N GLU A 74 -10.32 -3.37 -3.23
CA GLU A 74 -11.10 -3.14 -2.00
C GLU A 74 -12.13 -2.01 -2.19
N TYR A 75 -11.79 -0.96 -2.93
CA TYR A 75 -12.74 0.11 -3.28
C TYR A 75 -13.94 -0.41 -4.07
N ASN A 76 -13.76 -1.44 -4.91
CA ASN A 76 -14.82 -2.12 -5.64
C ASN A 76 -15.47 -3.26 -4.84
N GLY A 77 -15.17 -3.41 -3.54
CA GLY A 77 -15.69 -4.49 -2.69
C GLY A 77 -15.09 -5.86 -3.00
N LEU A 78 -13.94 -5.91 -3.67
CA LEU A 78 -13.24 -7.12 -4.06
C LEU A 78 -12.00 -7.35 -3.18
N VAL A 79 -11.64 -8.62 -3.01
CA VAL A 79 -10.36 -8.99 -2.40
C VAL A 79 -9.23 -8.81 -3.44
N PRO A 80 -8.11 -8.15 -3.09
CA PRO A 80 -6.94 -8.05 -3.95
C PRO A 80 -6.46 -9.43 -4.40
N VAL A 81 -6.16 -9.61 -5.69
CA VAL A 81 -5.84 -10.93 -6.27
C VAL A 81 -4.67 -11.60 -5.56
N VAL A 82 -3.66 -10.83 -5.16
CA VAL A 82 -2.48 -11.34 -4.42
C VAL A 82 -2.80 -11.95 -3.07
N LEU A 83 -3.96 -11.62 -2.49
CA LEU A 83 -4.44 -12.16 -1.23
C LEU A 83 -5.42 -13.34 -1.41
N ARG A 84 -5.88 -13.63 -2.64
CA ARG A 84 -6.90 -14.66 -2.89
C ARG A 84 -6.39 -16.11 -2.72
N SER A 85 -5.09 -16.34 -2.80
CA SER A 85 -4.53 -17.71 -2.75
C SER A 85 -4.23 -18.22 -1.33
N GLY A 86 -4.70 -17.53 -0.29
CA GLY A 86 -4.62 -18.00 1.11
C GLY A 86 -5.86 -18.76 1.59
N ASP A 87 -6.98 -18.63 0.89
CA ASP A 87 -8.24 -19.27 1.26
C ASP A 87 -8.47 -20.47 0.34
N GLY A 88 -8.10 -21.66 0.81
CA GLY A 88 -8.28 -22.94 0.12
C GLY A 88 -9.74 -23.32 -0.05
N ASN A 89 -10.47 -22.62 -0.92
CA ASN A 89 -11.75 -23.03 -1.48
C ASN A 89 -11.87 -22.50 -2.91
N VAL A 90 -11.31 -23.25 -3.85
CA VAL A 90 -11.74 -23.35 -5.26
C VAL A 90 -12.14 -24.80 -5.53
#